data_AF-A0A3N2KDI3-F1
#
_entry.id   AF-A0A3N2KDI3-F1
#
_cell.length_a   1.000
_cell.length_b   1.000
_cell.length_c   1.000
_cell.angle_alpha   90.00
_cell.angle_beta   90.00
_cell.angle_gamma   90.00
#
_symmetry.space_group_name_H-M   'P 1'
#
loop_
_entity.id
_entity.type
_entity.pdbx_description
1 polymer ?
#
loop_
_entity_poly.entity_id
_entity_poly.type
_entity_poly.pdbx_seq_one_letter_code
_entity_poly.pdbx_strand_id
1 'polypeptide(L)'
;MGYGEGRIAEAVDCIKGALTSSILNTVEQISIFLYFNKDGQQPLTMQEMTALTDFVSGLSESIYVIWAVYPDESIEDTEVKVSILAAGKELENG
;
A
#
# COMPACT_ATOMS: atom_id res chain seq x y z
N MET A 1 -3.92 -5.89 6.00
CA MET A 1 -5.38 -5.68 6.01
C MET A 1 -5.65 -4.54 6.98
N GLY A 2 -6.81 -3.90 6.89
CA GLY A 2 -7.26 -2.94 7.90
C GLY A 2 -8.77 -2.84 7.93
N TYR A 3 -9.32 -2.30 9.01
CA TYR A 3 -10.73 -2.45 9.37
C TYR A 3 -11.40 -1.12 9.77
N GLY A 4 -12.68 -0.95 9.38
CA GLY A 4 -13.53 0.15 9.82
C GLY A 4 -13.01 1.56 9.48
N GLU A 5 -13.21 2.50 10.40
CA GLU A 5 -12.68 3.87 10.27
C GLU A 5 -11.15 3.85 10.43
N GLY A 6 -10.42 4.32 9.42
CA GLY A 6 -8.95 4.27 9.41
C GLY A 6 -8.35 2.98 8.84
N ARG A 7 -9.16 2.12 8.22
CA ARG A 7 -8.72 0.86 7.59
C ARG A 7 -7.53 0.99 6.62
N ILE A 8 -7.43 2.10 5.88
CA ILE A 8 -6.27 2.36 5.01
C ILE A 8 -5.01 2.64 5.83
N ALA A 9 -5.12 3.46 6.88
CA ALA A 9 -3.99 3.77 7.75
C ALA A 9 -3.45 2.51 8.44
N GLU A 10 -4.33 1.66 8.96
CA GLU A 10 -3.94 0.38 9.56
C GLU A 10 -3.24 -0.54 8.56
N ALA A 11 -3.78 -0.66 7.35
CA ALA A 11 -3.16 -1.47 6.29
C ALA A 11 -1.79 -0.92 5.87
N VAL A 12 -1.64 0.41 5.80
CA VAL A 12 -0.38 1.10 5.50
C VAL A 12 0.63 0.94 6.64
N ASP A 13 0.22 0.95 7.90
CA ASP A 13 1.13 0.74 9.02
C ASP A 13 1.66 -0.70 9.06
N CYS A 14 0.81 -1.68 8.72
CA CYS A 14 1.24 -3.06 8.50
C CYS A 14 2.32 -3.15 7.39
N ILE A 15 2.13 -2.40 6.31
CA ILE A 15 3.09 -2.29 5.20
C ILE A 15 4.42 -1.69 5.65
N LYS A 16 4.39 -0.58 6.39
CA LYS A 16 5.60 0.09 6.90
C LYS A 16 6.41 -0.86 7.77
N GLY A 17 5.73 -1.69 8.57
CA GLY A 17 6.39 -2.74 9.36
C GLY A 17 7.10 -3.80 8.50
N ALA A 18 6.54 -4.14 7.33
CA ALA A 18 7.13 -5.11 6.40
C ALA A 18 8.27 -4.52 5.55
N LEU A 19 8.16 -3.24 5.17
CA LEU A 19 9.18 -2.50 4.41
C LEU A 19 10.21 -1.87 5.36
N THR A 20 11.04 -2.73 5.97
CA THR A 20 12.12 -2.28 6.85
C THR A 20 13.11 -1.37 6.12
N SER A 21 13.87 -0.56 6.85
CA SER A 21 14.89 0.32 6.25
C SER A 21 15.92 -0.43 5.39
N SER A 22 16.25 -1.68 5.73
CA SER A 22 17.15 -2.51 4.90
C SER A 22 16.54 -2.83 3.54
N ILE A 23 15.24 -3.08 3.47
CA ILE A 23 14.54 -3.30 2.19
C ILE A 23 14.44 -1.98 1.44
N LEU A 24 14.04 -0.89 2.11
CA LEU A 24 13.91 0.43 1.49
C LEU A 24 15.21 0.96 0.87
N ASN A 25 16.37 0.53 1.37
CA ASN A 25 17.67 0.91 0.82
C ASN A 25 18.08 0.13 -0.45
N THR A 26 17.37 -0.94 -0.81
CA THR A 26 17.71 -1.82 -1.95
C THR A 26 16.65 -1.82 -3.05
N VAL A 27 15.46 -1.28 -2.76
CA VAL A 27 14.34 -1.22 -3.71
C VAL A 27 14.45 0.01 -4.58
N GLU A 28 14.19 -0.17 -5.88
CA GLU A 28 14.12 0.91 -6.87
C GLU A 28 12.67 1.17 -7.28
N GLN A 29 11.78 0.19 -7.09
CA GLN A 29 10.38 0.28 -7.46
C GLN A 29 9.47 -0.35 -6.40
N ILE A 30 8.37 0.34 -6.10
CA ILE A 30 7.29 -0.19 -5.25
C ILE A 30 5.97 -0.09 -6.02
N SER A 31 5.25 -1.19 -6.12
CA SER A 31 3.87 -1.23 -6.63
C SER A 31 2.91 -1.53 -5.48
N ILE A 32 1.89 -0.71 -5.31
CA ILE A 32 0.89 -0.83 -4.23
C ILE A 32 -0.49 -1.03 -4.84
N PHE A 33 -1.17 -2.11 -4.45
CA PHE A 33 -2.50 -2.44 -4.93
C PHE A 33 -3.47 -2.50 -3.76
N LEU A 34 -4.49 -1.64 -3.79
CA LEU A 34 -5.52 -1.56 -2.77
C LEU A 34 -6.81 -2.15 -3.31
N TYR A 35 -7.42 -3.02 -2.52
CA TYR A 35 -8.67 -3.70 -2.86
C TYR A 35 -9.73 -3.37 -1.83
N PHE A 36 -10.94 -3.05 -2.29
CA PHE A 36 -12.08 -2.72 -1.44
C PHE A 36 -13.39 -3.21 -2.09
N ASN A 37 -14.40 -3.44 -1.26
CA ASN A 37 -15.73 -3.77 -1.76
C ASN A 37 -16.44 -2.51 -2.25
N LYS A 38 -16.62 -2.37 -3.56
CA LYS A 38 -17.31 -1.21 -4.15
C LYS A 38 -18.83 -1.22 -3.98
N ASP A 39 -19.41 -2.39 -3.73
CA ASP A 39 -20.87 -2.58 -3.58
C ASP A 39 -21.30 -2.51 -2.11
N GLY A 40 -20.32 -2.40 -1.20
CA GLY A 40 -20.51 -2.19 0.23
C GLY A 40 -21.06 -0.80 0.59
N GLN A 41 -21.52 -0.64 1.83
CA GLN A 41 -22.04 0.63 2.35
C GLN A 41 -20.93 1.57 2.81
N GLN A 42 -19.69 1.09 2.98
CA GLN A 42 -18.54 1.90 3.36
C GLN A 42 -17.70 2.29 2.12
N PRO A 43 -17.94 3.46 1.51
CA PRO A 43 -17.17 3.89 0.35
C PRO A 43 -15.70 4.12 0.70
N LEU A 44 -14.81 3.87 -0.26
CA LEU A 44 -13.42 4.33 -0.17
C LEU A 44 -13.38 5.84 -0.41
N THR A 45 -12.89 6.61 0.56
CA THR A 45 -12.86 8.08 0.48
C THR A 45 -11.44 8.59 0.22
N MET A 46 -11.34 9.77 -0.40
CA MET A 46 -10.03 10.44 -0.56
C MET A 46 -9.36 10.76 0.79
N GLN A 47 -10.15 10.97 1.85
CA GLN A 47 -9.62 11.20 3.19
C GLN A 47 -8.92 9.95 3.75
N GLU A 48 -9.50 8.76 3.54
CA GLU A 48 -8.83 7.51 3.90
C GLU A 48 -7.52 7.32 3.12
N MET A 49 -7.51 7.72 1.84
CA MET A 49 -6.33 7.62 0.97
C MET A 49 -5.17 8.54 1.36
N THR A 50 -5.39 9.56 2.19
CA THR A 50 -4.32 10.44 2.71
C THR A 50 -3.20 9.64 3.36
N ALA A 51 -3.53 8.58 4.11
CA ALA A 51 -2.53 7.74 4.76
C ALA A 51 -1.59 7.04 3.76
N LEU A 52 -2.11 6.62 2.60
CA LEU A 52 -1.32 6.05 1.52
C LEU A 52 -0.44 7.11 0.85
N THR A 53 -1.02 8.27 0.52
CA THR A 53 -0.27 9.34 -0.16
C THR A 53 0.82 9.92 0.74
N ASP A 54 0.59 10.03 2.04
CA ASP A 54 1.58 10.48 3.02
C ASP A 54 2.73 9.47 3.14
N PHE A 55 2.40 8.17 3.17
CA PHE A 55 3.43 7.12 3.16
C PHE A 55 4.30 7.21 1.90
N VAL A 56 3.68 7.29 0.72
CA VAL A 56 4.41 7.39 -0.56
C VAL A 56 5.27 8.66 -0.62
N SER A 57 4.75 9.79 -0.14
CA SER A 57 5.48 11.06 -0.13
C SER A 57 6.66 11.08 0.84
N GLY A 58 6.67 10.18 1.83
CA GLY A 58 7.78 10.01 2.77
C GLY A 58 8.91 9.09 2.27
N LEU A 59 8.72 8.42 1.12
CA LEU A 59 9.76 7.57 0.53
C LEU A 59 10.84 8.41 -0.17
N SER A 60 12.02 7.82 -0.34
CA SER A 60 13.11 8.44 -1.10
C SER A 60 12.68 8.72 -2.54
N GLU A 61 13.05 9.88 -3.09
CA GLU A 61 12.77 10.26 -4.49
C GLU A 61 13.39 9.29 -5.51
N SER A 62 14.38 8.50 -5.10
CA SER A 62 14.98 7.45 -5.93
C SER A 62 14.09 6.22 -6.13
N ILE A 63 13.04 6.06 -5.34
CA ILE A 63 12.11 4.93 -5.42
C ILE A 63 10.95 5.32 -6.34
N TYR A 64 10.80 4.59 -7.45
CA TYR A 64 9.66 4.75 -8.33
C TYR A 64 8.43 4.05 -7.75
N VAL A 65 7.34 4.79 -7.54
CA VAL A 65 6.12 4.25 -6.94
C VAL A 65 4.96 4.31 -7.92
N ILE A 66 4.27 3.18 -8.09
CA ILE A 66 2.95 3.11 -8.71
C ILE A 66 1.96 2.60 -7.66
N TRP A 67 0.79 3.21 -7.60
CA TRP A 67 -0.32 2.67 -6.81
C TRP A 67 -1.61 2.66 -7.61
N ALA A 68 -2.45 1.67 -7.33
CA ALA A 68 -3.76 1.53 -7.96
C ALA A 68 -4.79 0.99 -6.97
N VAL A 69 -6.04 1.35 -7.22
CA VAL A 69 -7.21 0.88 -6.46
C VAL A 69 -8.04 -0.01 -7.38
N TYR A 70 -8.39 -1.20 -6.89
CA TYR A 70 -9.21 -2.18 -7.59
C TYR A 70 -10.44 -2.54 -6.75
N PRO A 71 -11.64 -2.53 -7.35
CA PRO A 71 -12.80 -3.14 -6.72
C PRO A 71 -12.62 -4.65 -6.55
N ASP A 72 -13.05 -5.19 -5.42
CA ASP A 72 -13.17 -6.63 -5.14
C ASP A 72 -14.38 -6.86 -4.21
N GLU A 73 -15.49 -7.31 -4.79
CA GLU A 73 -16.76 -7.54 -4.11
C GLU A 73 -16.72 -8.74 -3.14
N SER A 74 -15.65 -9.55 -3.16
CA SER A 74 -15.48 -10.66 -2.23
C SER A 74 -14.94 -10.23 -0.86
N ILE A 75 -14.47 -8.98 -0.73
CA ILE A 75 -13.98 -8.40 0.52
C ILE A 75 -15.15 -7.94 1.39
N GLU A 76 -15.04 -8.07 2.71
CA GLU A 76 -16.08 -7.53 3.60
C GLU A 76 -16.15 -6.01 3.51
N ASP A 77 -17.34 -5.44 3.67
CA ASP A 77 -17.58 -3.99 3.51
C ASP A 77 -16.67 -3.11 4.38
N THR A 78 -16.37 -3.58 5.60
CA THR A 78 -15.54 -2.87 6.57
C THR A 78 -14.04 -3.10 6.38
N GLU A 79 -13.62 -3.91 5.41
CA GLU A 79 -12.24 -4.30 5.20
C GLU A 79 -11.59 -3.60 4.01
N VAL A 80 -10.27 -3.50 4.06
CA VAL A 80 -9.43 -3.36 2.85
C VAL A 80 -8.30 -4.38 2.84
N LYS A 81 -7.93 -4.79 1.63
CA LYS A 81 -6.71 -5.55 1.39
C LYS A 81 -5.71 -4.67 0.66
N VAL A 82 -4.45 -4.77 1.04
CA VAL A 82 -3.36 -4.09 0.34
C VAL A 82 -2.28 -5.10 0.03
N SER A 83 -1.82 -5.11 -1.21
CA SER A 83 -0.69 -5.91 -1.68
C SER A 83 0.43 -4.99 -2.10
N ILE A 84 1.66 -5.39 -1.81
CA ILE A 84 2.85 -4.66 -2.22
C ILE A 84 3.80 -5.59 -2.94
N LEU A 85 4.34 -5.08 -4.05
CA LEU A 85 5.48 -5.64 -4.74
C LEU A 85 6.62 -4.63 -4.62
N ALA A 86 7.67 -5.01 -3.92
CA ALA A 86 8.89 -4.24 -3.85
C ALA A 86 9.94 -4.92 -4.72
N ALA A 87 10.51 -4.18 -5.66
CA ALA A 87 11.51 -4.66 -6.60
C ALA A 87 12.71 -3.73 -6.58
N GLY A 88 13.89 -4.30 -6.74
CA GLY A 88 15.14 -3.57 -6.79
C GLY A 88 16.27 -4.52 -7.17
N LYS A 89 17.45 -3.94 -7.35
CA LYS A 89 18.65 -4.70 -7.68
C LYS A 89 19.54 -4.83 -6.45
N GLU A 90 20.00 -6.05 -6.20
CA GLU A 90 21.44 -6.27 -6.20
C GLU A 90 21.73 -7.33 -7.27
N LEU A 91 22.57 -7.01 -8.25
CA LEU A 91 23.20 -8.00 -9.11
C LEU A 91 24.67 -7.64 -9.28
N GLU A 92 25.51 -8.11 -8.37
CA GLU A 92 26.91 -8.39 -8.67
C GLU A 92 27.18 -9.87 -8.39
N ASN A 93 26.90 -10.71 -9.39
CA ASN A 93 27.60 -11.99 -9.49
C ASN A 93 28.91 -11.68 -10.21
N GLY A 94 29.98 -11.42 -9.45
CA GLY A 94 31.35 -11.49 -9.94
C GLY A 94 31.78 -12.92 -10.22
#